data_AF-A0A3D3L5V8-F1
#
_entry.id   AF-A0A3D3L5V8-F1
#
_cell.length_a   1.000
_cell.length_b   1.000
_cell.length_c   1.000
_cell.angle_alpha   90.00
_cell.angle_beta   90.00
_cell.angle_gamma   90.00
#
_symmetry.space_group_name_H-M   'P 1'
#
loop_
_entity.id
_entity.type
_entity.pdbx_description
1 polymer ?
#
loop_
_entity_poly.entity_id
_entity_poly.type
_entity_poly.pdbx_seq_one_letter_code
_entity_poly.pdbx_strand_id
1 'polypeptide(L)'
;MKIFNNTYIACEPAVCMAYVARGKDEPLEPIVQVLKGFQEQFPLTFLELSALIYMVCIRLCITVTMAVYRKQLFPDNKYISVTENQAFDFLEKMQNEDLTRWSDKLVEYAGP
;
A
#
# COMPACT_ATOMS: atom_id res chain seq x y z
N MET A 1 -26.63 12.25 7.13
CA MET A 1 -26.50 11.41 5.92
C MET A 1 -25.37 11.98 5.06
N LYS A 2 -24.11 11.56 5.30
CA LYS A 2 -22.96 11.96 4.46
C LYS A 2 -22.77 10.89 3.41
N ILE A 3 -23.32 11.12 2.22
CA ILE A 3 -23.07 10.34 1.01
C ILE A 3 -22.44 11.31 0.02
N PHE A 4 -21.11 11.37 -0.04
CA PHE A 4 -20.38 11.99 -1.15
C PHE A 4 -19.05 11.25 -1.35
N ASN A 5 -18.85 10.79 -2.59
CA ASN A 5 -17.70 10.09 -3.17
C ASN A 5 -16.34 10.53 -2.62
N ASN A 6 -15.78 9.77 -1.67
CA ASN A 6 -14.43 10.00 -1.15
C ASN A 6 -13.46 8.84 -1.44
N THR A 7 -13.60 8.12 -2.56
CA THR A 7 -12.63 7.07 -2.94
C THR A 7 -11.17 7.57 -2.96
N TYR A 8 -10.95 8.88 -3.12
CA TYR A 8 -9.64 9.51 -3.00
C TYR A 8 -9.02 9.39 -1.59
N ILE A 9 -9.83 9.32 -0.53
CA ILE A 9 -9.33 9.29 0.85
C ILE A 9 -8.65 7.96 1.18
N ALA A 10 -9.07 6.86 0.54
CA ALA A 10 -8.46 5.55 0.68
C ALA A 10 -7.04 5.49 0.08
N CYS A 11 -6.70 6.39 -0.84
CA CYS A 11 -5.35 6.51 -1.36
C CYS A 11 -4.36 6.97 -0.28
N GLU A 12 -4.78 7.81 0.67
CA GLU A 12 -3.93 8.34 1.73
C GLU A 12 -3.34 7.23 2.63
N PRO A 13 -4.14 6.35 3.27
CA PRO A 13 -3.60 5.24 4.02
C PRO A 13 -2.91 4.23 3.11
N ALA A 14 -3.35 4.02 1.87
CA ALA A 14 -2.66 3.11 0.95
C ALA A 14 -1.21 3.56 0.66
N VAL A 15 -0.95 4.86 0.52
CA VAL A 15 0.43 5.36 0.41
C VAL A 15 1.21 5.08 1.68
N CYS A 16 0.66 5.38 2.86
CA CYS A 16 1.34 5.14 4.13
C CYS A 16 1.65 3.64 4.33
N MET A 17 0.64 2.78 4.14
CA MET A 17 0.71 1.31 4.16
C MET A 17 1.80 0.80 3.23
N ALA A 18 1.91 1.33 2.01
CA ALA A 18 2.96 0.95 1.07
C ALA A 18 4.37 1.27 1.59
N TYR A 19 4.56 2.34 2.37
CA TYR A 19 5.86 2.64 2.97
C TYR A 19 6.16 1.73 4.17
N VAL A 20 5.18 1.50 5.06
CA VAL A 20 5.41 0.66 6.26
C VAL A 20 5.56 -0.83 5.93
N ALA A 21 4.99 -1.28 4.82
CA ALA A 21 5.10 -2.66 4.35
C ALA A 21 6.52 -3.05 3.90
N ARG A 22 7.35 -2.07 3.51
CA ARG A 22 8.65 -2.32 2.88
C ARG A 22 9.66 -2.90 3.86
N GLY A 23 10.38 -3.93 3.41
CA GLY A 23 11.43 -4.58 4.19
C GLY A 23 10.91 -5.28 5.45
N LYS A 24 9.63 -5.69 5.45
CA LYS A 24 9.00 -6.45 6.53
C LYS A 24 8.71 -7.88 6.07
N ASP A 25 9.22 -8.85 6.80
CA ASP A 25 8.90 -10.26 6.57
C ASP A 25 7.41 -10.52 6.84
N GLU A 26 6.86 -9.88 7.88
CA GLU A 26 5.44 -9.93 8.25
C GLU A 26 4.81 -8.53 8.12
N PRO A 27 4.36 -8.12 6.92
CA PRO A 27 3.90 -6.76 6.68
C PRO A 27 2.45 -6.50 7.11
N LEU A 28 1.65 -7.55 7.39
CA LEU A 28 0.23 -7.40 7.72
C LEU A 28 0.00 -6.58 9.00
N GLU A 29 0.68 -6.92 10.09
CA GLU A 29 0.52 -6.24 11.38
C GLU A 29 0.80 -4.72 11.30
N PRO A 30 1.97 -4.25 10.79
CA PRO A 30 2.22 -2.82 10.69
C PRO A 30 1.26 -2.10 9.73
N ILE A 31 0.82 -2.77 8.67
CA ILE A 31 -0.22 -2.25 7.76
C ILE A 31 -1.53 -2.02 8.52
N VAL A 32 -1.97 -3.01 9.31
CA VAL A 32 -3.22 -2.95 10.08
C VAL A 32 -3.16 -1.86 11.15
N GLN A 33 -2.02 -1.67 11.83
CA GLN A 33 -1.85 -0.61 12.82
C GLN A 33 -2.04 0.79 12.21
N VAL A 34 -1.46 1.04 11.04
CA VAL A 34 -1.67 2.29 10.29
C VAL A 34 -3.15 2.45 9.93
N LEU A 35 -3.76 1.40 9.41
CA LEU A 35 -5.15 1.44 8.97
C LEU A 35 -6.11 1.72 10.13
N LYS A 36 -5.93 1.08 11.29
CA LYS A 36 -6.74 1.31 12.50
C LYS A 36 -6.67 2.76 12.96
N GLY A 37 -5.46 3.32 13.10
CA GLY A 37 -5.29 4.72 13.49
C GLY A 37 -5.90 5.69 12.48
N PHE A 38 -5.88 5.36 11.18
CA PHE A 38 -6.55 6.16 10.16
C PHE A 38 -8.09 6.09 10.29
N GLN A 39 -8.65 4.89 10.46
CA GLN A 39 -10.09 4.63 10.54
C GLN A 39 -10.75 5.34 11.73
N GLU A 40 -10.04 5.47 12.86
CA GLU A 40 -10.52 6.22 14.04
C GLU A 40 -10.87 7.69 13.74
N GLN A 41 -10.17 8.31 12.78
CA GLN A 41 -10.39 9.72 12.42
C GLN A 41 -11.18 9.87 11.11
N PHE A 42 -10.95 8.95 10.17
CA PHE A 42 -11.50 8.99 8.82
C PHE A 42 -12.09 7.63 8.45
N PRO A 43 -13.35 7.36 8.83
CA PRO A 43 -13.95 6.07 8.55
C PRO A 43 -14.05 5.75 7.07
N LEU A 44 -13.54 4.57 6.72
CA LEU A 44 -13.58 4.03 5.37
C LEU A 44 -14.76 3.09 5.21
N THR A 45 -15.37 3.12 4.03
CA THR A 45 -16.43 2.16 3.67
C THR A 45 -15.85 0.76 3.46
N PHE A 46 -16.72 -0.25 3.49
CA PHE A 46 -16.35 -1.64 3.16
C PHE A 46 -15.63 -1.74 1.80
N LEU A 47 -16.13 -1.04 0.78
CA LEU A 47 -15.53 -1.07 -0.56
C LEU A 47 -14.14 -0.40 -0.58
N GLU A 48 -13.96 0.69 0.16
CA GLU A 48 -12.66 1.35 0.28
C GLU A 48 -11.66 0.45 1.01
N LEU A 49 -12.04 -0.15 2.14
CA LEU A 49 -11.20 -1.10 2.88
C LEU A 49 -10.79 -2.30 2.02
N SER A 50 -11.76 -2.89 1.31
CA SER A 50 -11.53 -4.04 0.42
C SER A 50 -10.56 -3.71 -0.72
N ALA A 51 -10.55 -2.46 -1.18
CA ALA A 51 -9.68 -2.03 -2.27
C ALA A 51 -8.25 -1.68 -1.83
N LEU A 52 -7.98 -1.48 -0.53
CA LEU A 52 -6.70 -0.94 -0.04
C LEU A 52 -5.48 -1.76 -0.43
N ILE A 53 -5.54 -3.10 -0.33
CA ILE A 53 -4.37 -3.93 -0.65
C ILE A 53 -3.99 -3.81 -2.14
N TYR A 54 -4.98 -3.69 -3.02
CA TYR A 54 -4.75 -3.45 -4.44
C TYR A 54 -4.15 -2.06 -4.67
N MET A 55 -4.62 -1.04 -3.95
CA MET A 55 -4.04 0.32 -4.02
C MET A 55 -2.59 0.36 -3.52
N VAL A 56 -2.27 -0.37 -2.45
CA VAL A 56 -0.89 -0.54 -1.96
C VAL A 56 0.00 -1.15 -3.04
N CYS A 57 -0.45 -2.22 -3.69
CA CYS A 57 0.29 -2.86 -4.78
C CYS A 57 0.50 -1.89 -5.95
N ILE A 58 -0.56 -1.20 -6.40
CA ILE A 58 -0.47 -0.19 -7.47
C ILE A 58 0.53 0.92 -7.11
N ARG A 59 0.50 1.41 -5.87
CA ARG A 59 1.41 2.45 -5.39
C ARG A 59 2.88 2.00 -5.40
N LEU A 60 3.14 0.74 -5.09
CA LEU A 60 4.48 0.15 -5.17
C LEU A 60 4.91 -0.07 -6.62
N CYS A 61 4.01 -0.54 -7.50
CA CYS A 61 4.26 -0.64 -8.94
C CYS A 61 4.68 0.72 -9.55
N ILE A 62 4.02 1.80 -9.16
CA ILE A 62 4.40 3.17 -9.56
C ILE A 62 5.80 3.51 -9.03
N THR A 63 6.11 3.18 -7.78
CA THR A 63 7.43 3.42 -7.18
C THR A 63 8.55 2.75 -7.96
N VAL A 64 8.41 1.45 -8.25
CA VAL A 64 9.46 0.68 -8.94
C VAL A 64 9.60 1.13 -10.40
N THR A 65 8.49 1.41 -11.08
CA THR A 65 8.52 1.91 -12.47
C THR A 65 9.21 3.27 -12.56
N MET A 66 8.88 4.18 -11.63
CA MET A 66 9.51 5.50 -11.58
C MET A 66 11.00 5.42 -11.23
N ALA A 67 11.41 4.48 -10.38
CA ALA A 67 12.81 4.25 -10.06
C ALA A 67 13.60 3.82 -11.30
N VAL A 68 13.10 2.83 -12.05
CA VAL A 68 13.72 2.37 -13.29
C VAL A 68 13.81 3.49 -14.32
N TYR A 69 12.72 4.23 -14.53
CA TYR A 69 12.70 5.38 -15.45
C TYR A 69 13.73 6.44 -15.07
N ARG A 70 13.84 6.78 -13.77
CA ARG A 70 14.82 7.76 -13.29
C ARG A 70 16.26 7.29 -13.44
N LYS A 71 16.54 6.00 -13.29
CA LYS A 71 17.88 5.44 -13.52
C LYS A 71 18.33 5.60 -14.98
N GLN A 72 17.41 5.48 -15.93
CA GLN A 72 17.71 5.71 -17.35
C GLN A 72 18.06 7.17 -17.64
N LEU A 73 17.38 8.11 -16.97
CA LEU A 73 17.62 9.54 -17.14
C LEU A 73 18.90 10.04 -16.45
N PHE A 74 19.28 9.42 -15.32
CA PHE A 74 20.38 9.89 -14.47
C PHE A 74 21.31 8.72 -14.06
N PRO A 75 22.05 8.11 -15.00
CA PRO A 75 22.81 6.89 -14.75
C PRO A 75 23.92 7.05 -13.68
N ASP A 76 24.49 8.24 -13.53
CA ASP A 76 25.56 8.51 -12.55
C ASP A 76 25.04 8.83 -11.13
N ASN A 77 23.72 9.01 -10.97
CA ASN A 77 23.13 9.38 -9.70
C ASN A 77 22.87 8.15 -8.81
N LYS A 78 23.88 7.77 -8.02
CA LYS A 78 23.84 6.62 -7.10
C LYS A 78 22.77 6.72 -6.00
N TYR A 79 22.24 7.92 -5.72
CA TYR A 79 21.15 8.11 -4.74
C TYR A 79 19.80 7.56 -5.22
N ILE A 80 19.63 7.30 -6.53
CA ILE A 80 18.36 6.79 -7.07
C ILE A 80 18.14 5.31 -6.68
N SER A 81 19.19 4.61 -6.24
CA SER A 81 19.24 3.15 -6.13
C SER A 81 18.86 2.55 -4.78
N VAL A 82 18.58 3.36 -3.75
CA VAL A 82 18.80 2.88 -2.36
C VAL A 82 17.62 2.14 -1.73
N THR A 83 16.43 2.07 -2.35
CA THR A 83 15.29 1.43 -1.66
C THR A 83 14.34 0.61 -2.54
N GLU A 84 14.43 0.63 -3.87
CA GLU A 84 13.42 -0.02 -4.74
C GLU A 84 13.29 -1.54 -4.53
N ASN A 85 14.37 -2.24 -4.17
CA ASN A 85 14.35 -3.68 -3.96
C ASN A 85 13.31 -4.08 -2.92
N GLN A 86 13.21 -3.35 -1.80
CA GLN A 86 12.21 -3.63 -0.76
C GLN A 86 10.76 -3.46 -1.24
N ALA A 87 10.52 -2.59 -2.23
CA ALA A 87 9.20 -2.46 -2.85
C ALA A 87 8.93 -3.62 -3.81
N PHE A 88 9.95 -4.07 -4.54
CA PHE A 88 9.89 -5.20 -5.43
C PHE A 88 9.67 -6.52 -4.66
N ASP A 89 10.42 -6.75 -3.58
CA ASP A 89 10.30 -7.92 -2.70
C ASP A 89 8.88 -8.06 -2.15
N PHE A 90 8.27 -6.95 -1.72
CA PHE A 90 6.88 -6.96 -1.27
C PHE A 90 5.92 -7.31 -2.43
N LEU A 91 6.11 -6.74 -3.63
CA LEU A 91 5.27 -7.05 -4.78
C LEU A 91 5.39 -8.53 -5.20
N GLU A 92 6.59 -9.11 -5.19
CA GLU A 92 6.81 -10.54 -5.43
C GLU A 92 6.12 -11.40 -4.37
N LYS A 93 6.20 -11.01 -3.09
CA LYS A 93 5.43 -11.68 -2.03
C LYS A 93 3.94 -11.64 -2.35
N MET A 94 3.40 -10.46 -2.65
CA MET A 94 1.97 -10.29 -2.93
C MET A 94 1.50 -11.01 -4.20
N GLN A 95 2.37 -11.19 -5.20
CA GLN A 95 2.07 -11.97 -6.40
C GLN A 95 1.78 -13.44 -6.10
N ASN A 96 2.40 -13.98 -5.04
CA ASN A 96 2.23 -15.36 -4.59
C ASN A 96 1.14 -15.52 -3.51
N GLU A 97 0.49 -14.43 -3.13
CA GLU A 97 -0.55 -14.38 -2.11
C GLU A 97 -1.94 -14.24 -2.74
N ASP A 98 -2.98 -14.61 -1.99
CA ASP A 98 -4.36 -14.34 -2.37
C ASP A 98 -4.77 -12.93 -1.93
N LEU A 99 -4.83 -12.00 -2.88
CA LEU A 99 -5.22 -10.61 -2.61
C LEU A 99 -6.66 -10.46 -2.11
N THR A 100 -7.57 -11.37 -2.45
CA THR A 100 -8.93 -11.38 -1.91
C THR A 100 -8.89 -11.72 -0.43
N ARG A 101 -8.08 -12.71 -0.03
CA ARG A 101 -7.86 -13.01 1.39
C ARG A 101 -7.22 -11.85 2.15
N TRP A 102 -6.31 -11.11 1.53
CA TRP A 102 -5.74 -9.90 2.13
C TRP A 102 -6.78 -8.79 2.28
N SER A 103 -7.63 -8.58 1.28
CA SER A 103 -8.78 -7.68 1.35
C SER A 103 -9.69 -8.05 2.53
N ASP A 104 -10.06 -9.32 2.66
CA ASP A 104 -10.90 -9.81 3.76
C ASP A 104 -10.27 -9.55 5.12
N LYS A 105 -8.97 -9.82 5.28
CA LYS A 105 -8.22 -9.51 6.51
C LYS A 105 -8.26 -8.03 6.84
N LEU A 106 -8.02 -7.14 5.87
CA LEU A 106 -8.06 -5.69 6.12
C LEU A 106 -9.44 -5.22 6.57
N VAL A 107 -10.50 -5.80 5.99
CA VAL A 107 -11.88 -5.55 6.43
C VAL A 107 -12.13 -6.12 7.83
N GLU A 108 -11.66 -7.33 8.14
CA GLU A 108 -11.82 -7.96 9.45
C GLU A 108 -11.10 -7.17 10.56
N TYR A 109 -9.86 -6.75 10.30
CA TYR A 109 -9.04 -6.09 11.32
C TYR A 109 -9.37 -4.62 11.53
N ALA A 110 -9.89 -3.92 10.51
CA ALA A 110 -10.14 -2.48 10.56
C ALA A 110 -11.60 -2.08 10.29
N GLY A 111 -12.46 -3.06 10.02
CA GLY A 111 -13.91 -2.87 9.97
C GLY A 111 -14.49 -2.51 11.34
N PRO A 112 -15.68 -1.90 11.37
CA PRO A 112 -16.39 -1.58 12.61
C PRO A 112 -16.81 -2.81 13.42
#